data_AF-A0A1H3QU38-F1
#
_entry.id   AF-A0A1H3QU38-F1
#
_cell.length_a   1.000
_cell.length_b   1.000
_cell.length_c   1.000
_cell.angle_alpha   90.00
_cell.angle_beta   90.00
_cell.angle_gamma   90.00
#
_symmetry.space_group_name_H-M   'P 1'
#
loop_
_entity.id
_entity.type
_entity.pdbx_description
1 polymer ?
#
loop_
_entity_poly.entity_id
_entity_poly.type
_entity_poly.pdbx_seq_one_letter_code
_entity_poly.pdbx_strand_id
1 'polypeptide(L)'
;MSQVWCIVSEDNVTARELAEPLLREGRQVALLSPDVSSFAMLVNEWGDAVVSAEIREPSILSLSDALWQIEENFGAVDVIALVDDSRRPDRVQDAVDFFATRWPEADVVIVAPATAPH
;
A
#
# COMPACT_ATOMS: atom_id res chain seq x y z
N MET A 1 19.30 -2.64 -5.99
CA MET A 1 18.59 -2.70 -4.70
C MET A 1 17.15 -2.97 -5.04
N SER A 2 16.48 -3.87 -4.30
CA SER A 2 15.05 -4.10 -4.54
C SER A 2 14.28 -2.92 -3.97
N GLN A 3 13.39 -2.34 -4.77
CA GLN A 3 12.62 -1.16 -4.38
C GLN A 3 11.42 -1.59 -3.55
N VAL A 4 11.11 -0.87 -2.47
CA VAL A 4 9.97 -1.15 -1.60
C VAL A 4 8.83 -0.18 -1.89
N TRP A 5 7.65 -0.72 -2.20
CA TRP A 5 6.45 0.03 -2.57
C TRP A 5 5.38 -0.07 -1.48
N CYS A 6 4.88 1.06 -0.99
CA CYS A 6 3.70 1.13 -0.13
C CYS A 6 2.48 1.51 -0.97
N ILE A 7 1.55 0.59 -1.17
CA ILE A 7 0.31 0.82 -1.91
C ILE A 7 -0.80 1.07 -0.90
N VAL A 8 -1.42 2.24 -0.98
CA VAL A 8 -2.54 2.65 -0.13
C VAL A 8 -3.80 2.74 -0.99
N SER A 9 -4.80 1.93 -0.68
CA SER A 9 -6.03 1.86 -1.48
C SER A 9 -7.24 1.40 -0.67
N GLU A 10 -8.42 1.96 -0.95
CA GLU A 10 -9.71 1.35 -0.53
C GLU A 10 -10.18 0.26 -1.51
N ASP A 11 -9.63 0.22 -2.74
CA ASP A 11 -9.95 -0.79 -3.76
C ASP A 11 -8.90 -1.89 -3.80
N ASN A 12 -9.22 -3.02 -3.16
CA ASN A 12 -8.39 -4.21 -3.12
C ASN A 12 -8.06 -4.79 -4.50
N VAL A 13 -8.94 -4.62 -5.49
CA VAL A 13 -8.72 -5.14 -6.84
C VAL A 13 -7.61 -4.35 -7.50
N THR A 14 -7.73 -3.03 -7.56
CA THR A 14 -6.69 -2.16 -8.13
C THR A 14 -5.36 -2.30 -7.37
N ALA A 15 -5.39 -2.34 -6.03
CA ALA A 15 -4.17 -2.52 -5.23
C ALA A 15 -3.44 -3.83 -5.56
N ARG A 16 -4.19 -4.93 -5.75
CA ARG A 16 -3.65 -6.21 -6.17
C ARG A 16 -3.09 -6.17 -7.59
N GLU A 17 -3.81 -5.58 -8.53
CA GLU A 17 -3.38 -5.44 -9.92
C GLU A 17 -2.09 -4.63 -10.04
N LEU A 18 -1.86 -3.67 -9.14
CA LEU A 18 -0.60 -2.93 -9.02
C LEU A 18 0.50 -3.74 -8.34
N ALA A 19 0.18 -4.51 -7.30
CA ALA A 19 1.16 -5.28 -6.55
C ALA A 19 1.76 -6.44 -7.35
N GLU A 20 0.93 -7.20 -8.07
CA GLU A 20 1.38 -8.39 -8.83
C GLU A 20 2.56 -8.13 -9.79
N PRO A 21 2.53 -7.12 -10.69
CA PRO A 21 3.66 -6.86 -11.58
C PRO A 21 4.91 -6.41 -10.82
N LEU A 22 4.78 -5.60 -9.76
CA LEU A 22 5.91 -5.17 -8.94
C LEU A 22 6.61 -6.38 -8.29
N LEU A 23 5.82 -7.31 -7.75
CA LEU A 23 6.33 -8.54 -7.14
C LEU A 23 7.01 -9.45 -8.18
N ARG A 24 6.45 -9.57 -9.39
CA ARG A 24 7.09 -10.30 -10.51
C ARG A 24 8.42 -9.70 -10.93
N GLU A 25 8.61 -8.39 -10.77
CA GLU A 25 9.90 -7.72 -11.00
C GLU A 25 10.88 -7.90 -9.82
N GLY A 26 10.49 -8.61 -8.76
CA GLY A 26 11.31 -8.86 -7.57
C GLY A 26 11.32 -7.72 -6.57
N ARG A 27 10.37 -6.77 -6.68
CA ARG A 27 10.17 -5.66 -5.73
C ARG A 27 9.46 -6.15 -4.48
N GLN A 28 9.56 -5.38 -3.39
CA GLN A 28 8.82 -5.64 -2.16
C GLN A 28 7.61 -4.70 -2.09
N VAL A 29 6.49 -5.20 -1.58
CA VAL A 29 5.21 -4.47 -1.59
C VAL A 29 4.53 -4.53 -0.23
N ALA A 30 4.23 -3.36 0.33
CA ALA A 30 3.32 -3.19 1.44
C ALA A 30 1.93 -2.79 0.91
N LEU A 31 0.89 -3.51 1.33
CA LEU A 31 -0.49 -3.30 0.93
C LEU A 31 -1.31 -2.79 2.11
N LEU A 32 -1.81 -1.56 2.00
CA LEU A 32 -2.64 -0.92 3.00
C LEU A 32 -4.08 -0.76 2.48
N SER A 33 -5.01 -1.41 3.16
CA SER A 33 -6.44 -1.37 2.82
C SER A 33 -7.33 -1.53 4.05
N PRO A 34 -8.59 -1.04 4.03
CA PRO A 34 -9.59 -1.37 5.04
C PRO A 34 -9.88 -2.88 5.18
N ASP A 35 -9.61 -3.69 4.16
CA ASP A 35 -9.78 -5.15 4.22
C ASP A 35 -8.57 -5.87 3.62
N VAL A 36 -7.70 -6.39 4.50
CA VAL A 36 -6.50 -7.15 4.09
C VAL A 36 -6.78 -8.60 3.74
N SER A 37 -7.97 -9.13 4.04
CA SER A 37 -8.27 -10.55 3.78
C SER A 37 -8.23 -10.86 2.28
N SER A 38 -8.52 -9.85 1.44
CA SER A 38 -8.39 -9.90 -0.01
C SER A 38 -6.95 -10.13 -0.51
N PHE A 39 -5.94 -9.89 0.33
CA PHE A 39 -4.52 -10.07 -0.01
C PHE A 39 -3.92 -11.37 0.50
N ALA A 40 -4.68 -12.21 1.21
CA ALA A 40 -4.16 -13.46 1.79
C ALA A 40 -3.50 -14.38 0.74
N MET A 41 -4.05 -14.43 -0.48
CA MET A 41 -3.45 -15.20 -1.57
C MET A 41 -2.11 -14.62 -2.03
N LEU A 42 -1.97 -13.30 -2.09
CA LEU A 42 -0.71 -12.63 -2.45
C LEU A 42 0.37 -12.92 -1.42
N VAL A 43 0.06 -12.76 -0.12
CA VAL A 43 1.00 -13.07 0.96
C VAL A 43 1.42 -14.54 0.94
N ASN A 44 0.49 -15.46 0.66
CA ASN A 44 0.80 -16.87 0.56
C ASN A 44 1.69 -17.22 -0.66
N GLU A 45 1.53 -16.51 -1.78
CA GLU A 45 2.31 -16.75 -3.00
C GLU A 45 3.71 -16.13 -2.92
N TRP A 46 3.83 -14.93 -2.36
CA TRP A 46 5.05 -14.12 -2.41
C TRP A 46 5.80 -14.03 -1.08
N GLY A 47 5.21 -14.52 0.02
CA GLY A 47 5.83 -14.58 1.34
C GLY A 47 6.37 -13.23 1.80
N ASP A 48 7.64 -13.21 2.20
CA ASP A 48 8.33 -12.03 2.74
C ASP A 48 8.52 -10.89 1.73
N ALA A 49 8.11 -11.05 0.46
CA ALA A 49 8.06 -9.93 -0.49
C ALA A 49 6.80 -9.08 -0.33
N VAL A 50 5.79 -9.54 0.42
CA VAL A 50 4.52 -8.84 0.64
C VAL A 50 4.19 -8.73 2.11
N VAL A 51 3.84 -7.53 2.56
CA VAL A 51 3.18 -7.32 3.86
C VAL A 51 1.85 -6.63 3.61
N SER A 52 0.80 -7.01 4.34
CA SER A 52 -0.51 -6.36 4.25
C SER A 52 -0.93 -5.89 5.63
N ALA A 53 -1.33 -4.63 5.76
CA ALA A 53 -1.80 -4.05 7.01
C ALA A 53 -3.14 -3.34 6.83
N GLU A 54 -4.00 -3.46 7.84
CA GLU A 54 -5.37 -2.98 7.78
C GLU A 54 -5.47 -1.51 8.23
N ILE A 55 -6.14 -0.68 7.42
CA ILE A 55 -6.41 0.74 7.73
C ILE A 55 -7.93 0.97 7.84
N ARG A 56 -8.51 0.55 8.98
CA ARG A 56 -9.98 0.58 9.21
C ARG A 56 -10.55 1.99 9.24
N GLU A 57 -9.83 2.89 9.89
CA GLU A 57 -10.09 4.33 9.96
C GLU A 57 -8.72 5.02 10.03
N PRO A 58 -8.53 6.24 9.48
CA PRO A 58 -7.28 7.01 9.59
C PRO A 58 -7.05 7.53 11.02
N SER A 59 -7.39 6.71 12.02
CA SER A 59 -6.91 6.89 13.37
C SER A 59 -5.40 6.69 13.37
N ILE A 60 -4.69 7.60 14.05
CA ILE A 60 -3.22 7.57 14.17
C ILE A 60 -2.71 6.20 14.64
N LEU A 61 -3.48 5.48 15.47
CA LEU A 61 -3.13 4.14 15.94
C LEU A 61 -3.09 3.11 14.80
N SER A 62 -4.11 3.06 13.94
CA SER A 62 -4.13 2.14 12.79
C SER A 62 -2.98 2.41 11.82
N LEU A 63 -2.67 3.68 11.58
CA LEU A 63 -1.56 4.08 10.70
C LEU A 63 -0.19 3.78 11.34
N SER A 64 -0.06 3.93 12.66
CA SER A 64 1.17 3.61 13.40
C SER A 64 1.44 2.10 13.42
N ASP A 65 0.41 1.28 13.58
CA ASP A 65 0.52 -0.18 13.54
C ASP A 65 0.95 -0.65 12.14
N ALA A 66 0.30 -0.11 11.10
CA ALA A 66 0.69 -0.36 9.70
C ALA A 66 2.12 0.07 9.42
N LEU A 67 2.52 1.26 9.89
CA LEU A 67 3.88 1.75 9.77
C LEU A 67 4.88 0.79 10.40
N TRP A 68 4.62 0.40 11.65
CA TRP A 68 5.52 -0.49 12.38
C TRP A 68 5.69 -1.84 11.68
N GLN A 69 4.60 -2.43 11.17
CA GLN A 69 4.67 -3.66 10.38
C GLN A 69 5.53 -3.50 9.12
N ILE A 70 5.39 -2.39 8.40
CA ILE A 70 6.20 -2.13 7.19
C ILE A 70 7.68 -1.97 7.57
N GLU A 71 7.98 -1.21 8.62
CA GLU A 71 9.36 -0.97 9.05
C GLU A 71 10.06 -2.23 9.56
N GLU A 72 9.35 -3.10 10.26
CA GLU A 72 9.92 -4.38 10.70
C GLU A 72 10.24 -5.32 9.54
N ASN A 73 9.42 -5.32 8.47
CA ASN A 73 9.60 -6.23 7.35
C ASN A 73 10.56 -5.68 6.29
N PHE A 74 10.44 -4.40 5.95
CA PHE A 74 11.14 -3.79 4.80
C PHE A 74 12.05 -2.62 5.19
N GLY A 75 11.88 -2.05 6.38
CA GLY A 75 12.54 -0.81 6.76
C GLY A 75 11.88 0.40 6.09
N ALA A 76 12.64 1.19 5.35
CA ALA A 76 12.12 2.36 4.65
C ALA A 76 11.46 1.95 3.32
N VAL A 77 10.41 2.67 2.93
CA VAL A 77 9.82 2.57 1.59
C VAL A 77 10.39 3.63 0.66
N ASP A 78 10.54 3.26 -0.60
CA ASP A 78 11.05 4.13 -1.66
C ASP A 78 9.91 4.81 -2.42
N VAL A 79 8.73 4.19 -2.47
CA VAL A 79 7.57 4.71 -3.21
C VAL A 79 6.30 4.51 -2.41
N ILE A 80 5.46 5.55 -2.35
CA ILE A 80 4.11 5.50 -1.80
C ILE A 80 3.12 5.69 -2.96
N ALA A 81 2.42 4.63 -3.32
CA ALA A 81 1.41 4.63 -4.36
C ALA A 81 0.02 4.82 -3.75
N LEU A 82 -0.57 5.99 -4.00
CA LEU A 82 -1.94 6.33 -3.64
C LEU A 82 -2.87 5.87 -4.77
N VAL A 83 -3.75 4.91 -4.51
CA VAL A 83 -4.84 4.60 -5.46
C VAL A 83 -6.00 5.55 -5.19
N ASP A 84 -6.26 6.45 -6.13
CA ASP A 84 -7.32 7.46 -6.03
C ASP A 84 -8.70 6.82 -6.26
N ASP A 85 -9.31 6.28 -5.20
CA ASP A 85 -10.75 6.02 -5.20
C ASP A 85 -11.48 7.33 -4.92
N SER A 86 -11.98 7.96 -5.98
CA SER A 86 -12.69 9.25 -5.97
C SER A 86 -13.93 9.28 -5.05
N ARG A 87 -14.30 8.14 -4.45
CA ARG A 87 -15.39 8.02 -3.48
C ARG A 87 -15.06 8.60 -2.10
N ARG A 88 -13.78 8.57 -1.65
CA ARG A 88 -13.33 9.14 -0.35
C ARG A 88 -11.84 9.55 -0.35
N PRO A 89 -11.46 10.58 -1.13
CA PRO A 89 -10.06 10.98 -1.28
C PRO A 89 -9.38 11.40 0.03
N ASP A 90 -10.12 12.05 0.94
CA ASP A 90 -9.55 12.61 2.18
C ASP A 90 -8.89 11.54 3.08
N ARG A 91 -9.50 10.34 3.17
CA ARG A 91 -9.02 9.27 4.07
C ARG A 91 -7.69 8.69 3.63
N VAL A 92 -7.56 8.48 2.33
CA VAL A 92 -6.36 7.86 1.75
C VAL A 92 -5.24 8.90 1.69
N GLN A 93 -5.59 10.17 1.47
CA GLN A 93 -4.65 11.28 1.56
C GLN A 93 -4.08 11.45 2.97
N ASP A 94 -4.90 11.37 4.03
CA ASP A 94 -4.42 11.43 5.43
C ASP A 94 -3.37 10.34 5.72
N ALA A 95 -3.60 9.13 5.21
CA ALA A 95 -2.66 8.02 5.34
C ALA A 95 -1.35 8.30 4.58
N VAL A 96 -1.45 8.78 3.33
CA VAL A 96 -0.28 9.14 2.52
C VAL A 96 0.53 10.25 3.20
N ASP A 97 -0.12 11.30 3.69
CA ASP A 97 0.55 12.41 4.38
C ASP A 97 1.27 11.94 5.64
N PHE A 98 0.66 11.02 6.39
CA PHE A 98 1.29 10.37 7.54
C PHE A 98 2.56 9.59 7.14
N PHE A 99 2.48 8.74 6.10
CA PHE A 99 3.63 7.94 5.65
C PHE A 99 4.72 8.78 4.98
N ALA A 100 4.35 9.78 4.18
CA ALA A 100 5.29 10.70 3.55
C ALA A 100 6.05 11.54 4.59
N THR A 101 5.41 11.87 5.72
CA THR A 101 6.10 12.50 6.86
C THR A 101 7.16 11.58 7.47
N ARG A 102 6.90 10.27 7.50
CA ARG A 102 7.82 9.28 8.06
C ARG A 102 8.98 8.92 7.11
N TRP A 103 8.70 8.88 5.81
CA TRP A 103 9.64 8.58 4.73
C TRP A 103 9.69 9.73 3.72
N PRO A 104 10.35 10.85 4.05
CA PRO A 104 10.36 12.05 3.22
C PRO A 104 11.12 11.90 1.90
N GLU A 105 11.94 10.84 1.77
CA GLU A 105 12.65 10.50 0.53
C GLU A 105 11.83 9.58 -0.39
N ALA A 106 10.66 9.10 0.06
CA ALA A 106 9.81 8.26 -0.75
C ALA A 106 9.09 9.08 -1.84
N ASP A 107 9.08 8.57 -3.06
CA ASP A 107 8.32 9.16 -4.15
C ASP A 107 6.83 8.87 -3.95
N VAL A 108 6.00 9.92 -3.90
CA VAL A 108 4.54 9.77 -3.83
C VAL A 108 3.96 9.79 -5.23
N VAL A 109 3.27 8.71 -5.62
CA VAL A 109 2.63 8.56 -6.92
C VAL A 109 1.13 8.34 -6.76
N ILE A 110 0.33 9.10 -7.52
CA ILE A 110 -1.13 8.92 -7.55
C ILE A 110 -1.48 8.04 -8.75
N VAL A 111 -2.16 6.94 -8.48
CA VAL A 111 -2.57 5.95 -9.46
C VAL A 111 -4.09 6.00 -9.58
N ALA A 112 -4.57 6.30 -10.79
CA ALA A 112 -5.99 6.20 -11.07
C ALA A 112 -6.41 4.71 -11.11
N PRO A 113 -7.60 4.36 -10.59
CA PRO A 113 -8.12 3.01 -10.70
C PRO A 113 -8.25 2.63 -12.17
N ALA A 114 -7.88 1.40 -12.50
CA ALA A 114 -8.03 0.88 -13.84
C ALA A 114 -9.52 0.99 -14.20
N THR A 115 -9.85 1.88 -15.13
CA THR A 115 -11.21 2.03 -15.61
C THR A 115 -11.56 0.73 -16.30
N ALA A 116 -12.40 -0.11 -15.67
CA ALA A 116 -12.93 -1.29 -16.33
C ALA A 116 -13.57 -0.84 -17.65
N PRO A 117 -13.16 -1.37 -18.82
CA PRO A 117 -13.87 -1.11 -20.05
C PRO A 117 -15.28 -1.69 -19.90
N HIS A 118 -16.27 -0.80 -20.00
CA HIS A 118 -17.70 -1.13 -19.99
C HIS A 118 -18.09 -2.09 -21.10
#